data_AF-A0A832M1D4-F1
#
_entry.id   AF-A0A832M1D4-F1
#
_cell.length_a   1.000
_cell.length_b   1.000
_cell.length_c   1.000
_cell.angle_alpha   90.00
_cell.angle_beta   90.00
_cell.angle_gamma   90.00
#
_symmetry.space_group_name_H-M   'P 1'
#
loop_
_entity.id
_entity.type
_entity.pdbx_description
1 polymer ?
#
loop_
_entity_poly.entity_id
_entity_poly.type
_entity_poly.pdbx_seq_one_letter_code
_entity_poly.pdbx_strand_id
1 'polypeptide(L)'
;MEKRNNIIIISLIVMVLLNIATLSSIWFGQQTDKEKEIRIEKFLPGDPPPPPGDKLAEIVGFRDDQIRKFEDLKREHHKNAGEIIEIIRLKKQELMKMVSSKPVNSDEVISVAYEIGKKQTELELLTFNHFKSIREICDEKQKSRFDNVITDLKDMIMLRQPIRPGN
;
A
#
# COMPACT_ATOMS: atom_id res chain seq x y z
N MET A 1 -39.04 -36.15 -47.49
CA MET A 1 -39.07 -35.87 -46.03
C MET A 1 -37.69 -35.97 -45.38
N GLU A 2 -36.74 -36.76 -45.90
CA GLU A 2 -35.38 -36.91 -45.34
C GLU A 2 -34.56 -35.60 -45.25
N LYS A 3 -34.57 -34.75 -46.28
CA LYS A 3 -33.76 -33.51 -46.28
C LYS A 3 -34.09 -32.56 -45.12
N ARG A 4 -35.36 -32.50 -44.69
CA ARG A 4 -35.80 -31.62 -43.60
C ARG A 4 -35.36 -32.15 -42.23
N ASN A 5 -35.38 -33.46 -42.03
CA ASN A 5 -34.85 -34.09 -40.81
C ASN A 5 -33.33 -33.92 -40.72
N ASN A 6 -32.62 -34.04 -41.84
CA ASN A 6 -31.16 -33.85 -41.86
C ASN A 6 -30.79 -32.40 -41.52
N ILE A 7 -31.53 -31.40 -42.01
CA ILE A 7 -31.31 -29.98 -41.66
C ILE A 7 -31.59 -29.72 -40.17
N ILE A 8 -32.65 -30.30 -39.61
CA ILE A 8 -32.97 -30.15 -38.18
C ILE A 8 -31.88 -30.81 -37.31
N ILE A 9 -31.41 -32.00 -37.68
CA ILE A 9 -30.34 -32.71 -36.97
C ILE A 9 -29.02 -31.93 -37.06
N ILE A 10 -28.67 -31.40 -38.23
CA ILE A 10 -27.47 -30.55 -38.41
C ILE A 10 -27.58 -29.30 -37.54
N SER A 11 -28.74 -28.64 -37.52
CA SER A 11 -28.97 -27.45 -36.69
C SER A 11 -28.86 -27.76 -35.19
N LEU A 12 -29.35 -28.92 -34.74
CA LEU A 12 -29.24 -29.36 -33.35
C LEU A 12 -27.78 -29.61 -32.95
N ILE A 13 -27.02 -30.30 -33.82
CA ILE A 13 -25.60 -30.59 -33.60
C ILE A 13 -24.79 -29.30 -33.50
N VAL A 14 -25.03 -28.34 -34.41
CA VAL A 14 -24.35 -27.03 -34.39
C VAL A 14 -24.64 -26.28 -33.09
N MET A 15 -25.90 -26.27 -32.63
CA MET A 15 -26.26 -25.60 -31.37
C MET A 15 -25.57 -26.23 -30.15
N VAL A 16 -25.49 -27.56 -30.10
CA VAL A 16 -24.81 -28.28 -29.00
C VAL A 16 -23.31 -28.02 -29.04
N LEU A 17 -22.68 -28.09 -30.22
CA LEU A 17 -21.25 -27.79 -30.37
C LEU A 17 -20.91 -26.35 -29.99
N LEU A 18 -21.76 -25.38 -30.33
CA LEU A 18 -21.56 -23.98 -29.98
C LEU A 18 -21.63 -23.76 -28.48
N ASN A 19 -22.57 -24.40 -27.79
CA ASN A 19 -22.67 -24.36 -26.32
C ASN A 19 -21.50 -25.06 -25.62
N ILE A 20 -20.99 -26.17 -26.18
CA ILE A 20 -19.79 -26.84 -25.65
C ILE A 20 -18.56 -25.96 -25.85
N ALA A 21 -18.43 -25.28 -26.99
CA ALA A 21 -17.32 -24.38 -27.27
C ALA A 21 -17.31 -23.16 -26.33
N THR A 22 -18.47 -22.58 -26.02
CA THR A 22 -18.57 -21.47 -25.04
C THR A 22 -18.25 -21.91 -23.62
N LEU A 23 -18.76 -23.06 -23.18
CA LEU A 23 -18.43 -23.63 -21.86
C LEU A 23 -16.94 -24.00 -21.75
N SER A 24 -16.38 -24.56 -22.82
CA SER A 24 -14.95 -24.90 -22.89
C SER A 24 -14.08 -23.65 -22.90
N SER A 25 -14.49 -22.58 -23.58
CA SER A 25 -13.79 -21.29 -23.56
C SER A 25 -13.74 -20.68 -22.16
N ILE A 26 -14.83 -20.80 -21.38
CA ILE A 26 -14.90 -20.31 -19.99
C ILE A 26 -13.98 -21.12 -19.07
N TRP A 27 -13.85 -22.44 -19.27
CA TRP A 27 -12.99 -23.30 -18.46
C TRP A 27 -11.51 -23.28 -18.86
N PHE A 28 -11.19 -23.18 -20.15
CA PHE A 28 -9.80 -23.14 -20.64
C PHE A 28 -9.20 -21.73 -20.66
N GLY A 29 -10.01 -20.66 -20.61
CA GLY A 29 -9.55 -19.28 -20.46
C GLY A 29 -9.14 -18.87 -19.04
N GLN A 30 -9.22 -19.79 -18.06
CA GLN A 30 -8.82 -19.52 -16.67
C GLN A 30 -7.41 -19.99 -16.29
N GLN A 31 -6.61 -20.43 -17.27
CA GLN A 31 -5.25 -20.94 -17.04
C GLN A 31 -4.20 -20.36 -18.00
N THR A 32 -4.33 -19.08 -18.34
CA THR A 32 -3.22 -18.24 -18.78
C THR A 32 -2.98 -17.25 -17.65
N ASP A 33 -1.77 -17.27 -17.09
CA ASP A 33 -1.24 -16.38 -16.05
C ASP A 33 -2.25 -15.37 -15.51
N LYS A 34 -2.82 -15.69 -14.34
CA LYS A 34 -3.37 -14.64 -13.48
C LYS A 34 -2.18 -13.79 -13.03
N GLU A 35 -1.71 -12.93 -13.91
CA GLU A 35 -1.37 -11.58 -13.53
C GLU A 35 -2.61 -11.10 -12.78
N LYS A 36 -2.62 -11.27 -11.46
CA LYS A 36 -3.53 -10.54 -10.60
C LYS A 36 -3.22 -9.10 -11.01
N GLU A 37 -4.03 -8.53 -11.89
CA GLU A 37 -4.24 -7.09 -11.87
C GLU A 37 -4.49 -6.79 -10.41
N ILE A 38 -3.48 -6.26 -9.75
CA ILE A 38 -3.61 -5.68 -8.43
C ILE A 38 -4.57 -4.54 -8.72
N ARG A 39 -5.87 -4.80 -8.55
CA ARG A 39 -6.83 -3.73 -8.34
C ARG A 39 -6.32 -3.06 -7.08
N ILE A 40 -5.51 -2.02 -7.28
CA ILE A 40 -5.42 -0.92 -6.33
C ILE A 40 -6.85 -0.41 -6.32
N GLU A 41 -7.67 -1.01 -5.45
CA GLU A 41 -9.00 -0.55 -5.13
C GLU A 41 -8.79 0.92 -4.76
N LYS A 42 -9.24 1.82 -5.63
CA LYS A 42 -9.07 3.26 -5.44
C LYS A 42 -9.60 3.55 -4.04
N PHE A 43 -8.68 3.94 -3.15
CA PHE A 43 -9.01 4.27 -1.77
C PHE A 43 -10.16 5.27 -1.77
N LEU A 44 -11.28 4.90 -1.17
CA LEU A 44 -12.32 5.86 -0.84
C LEU A 44 -11.74 6.87 0.16
N PRO A 45 -11.99 8.17 -0.03
CA PRO A 45 -11.57 9.17 0.95
C PRO A 45 -12.33 8.92 2.26
N GLY A 46 -11.66 8.34 3.26
CA GLY A 46 -12.23 8.11 4.59
C GLY A 46 -11.79 6.80 5.25
N ASP A 47 -11.42 5.78 4.48
CA ASP A 47 -10.91 4.53 5.05
C ASP A 47 -9.41 4.64 5.32
N PRO A 48 -8.93 4.29 6.54
CA PRO A 48 -7.50 4.25 6.81
C PRO A 48 -6.89 3.23 5.85
N PRO A 49 -5.95 3.63 4.98
CA PRO A 49 -5.44 2.70 4.00
C PRO A 49 -4.70 1.58 4.76
N PRO A 50 -4.93 0.28 4.42
CA PRO A 50 -4.28 -0.84 5.03
C PRO A 50 -2.78 -0.57 5.08
N PRO A 51 -2.10 -0.97 6.17
CA PRO A 51 -0.68 -0.76 6.30
C PRO A 51 0.02 -1.21 5.00
N PRO A 52 0.70 -0.31 4.28
CA PRO A 52 1.32 -0.66 3.01
C PRO A 52 2.29 -1.84 3.14
N GLY A 53 2.81 -2.09 4.34
CA GLY A 53 3.72 -3.19 4.64
C GLY A 53 3.17 -4.59 4.39
N ASP A 54 1.90 -4.87 4.71
CA ASP A 54 1.38 -6.25 4.62
C ASP A 54 1.17 -6.66 3.15
N LYS A 55 0.80 -5.69 2.30
CA LYS A 55 0.71 -5.90 0.84
C LYS A 55 2.08 -5.87 0.17
N LEU A 56 3.04 -5.10 0.71
CA LEU A 56 4.39 -5.01 0.15
C LEU A 56 5.10 -6.37 0.12
N ALA A 57 5.01 -7.16 1.20
CA ALA A 57 5.64 -8.48 1.25
C ALA A 57 5.08 -9.46 0.19
N GLU A 58 3.75 -9.45 -0.04
CA GLU A 58 3.10 -10.26 -1.08
C GLU A 58 3.52 -9.81 -2.48
N ILE A 59 3.50 -8.50 -2.76
CA ILE A 59 3.77 -7.97 -4.10
C ILE A 59 5.25 -8.15 -4.48
N VAL A 60 6.16 -7.93 -3.55
CA VAL A 60 7.59 -8.15 -3.79
C VAL A 60 7.90 -9.65 -3.90
N GLY A 61 7.14 -10.48 -3.19
CA GLY A 61 7.31 -11.94 -3.16
C GLY A 61 8.46 -12.35 -2.26
N PHE A 62 8.46 -11.87 -1.01
CA PHE A 62 9.46 -12.27 -0.02
C PHE A 62 9.36 -13.76 0.33
N ARG A 63 10.52 -14.40 0.47
CA ARG A 63 10.64 -15.77 1.01
C ARG A 63 10.54 -15.75 2.53
N ASP A 64 10.32 -16.91 3.15
CA ASP A 64 10.15 -17.04 4.60
C ASP A 64 11.27 -16.43 5.44
N ASP A 65 12.53 -16.51 4.97
CA ASP A 65 13.69 -15.91 5.63
C ASP A 65 13.68 -14.37 5.56
N GLN A 66 13.16 -13.82 4.46
CA GLN A 66 13.01 -12.38 4.23
C GLN A 66 11.78 -11.81 4.96
N ILE A 67 10.69 -12.58 5.04
CA ILE A 67 9.46 -12.17 5.76
C ILE A 67 9.78 -11.90 7.24
N ARG A 68 10.59 -12.76 7.88
CA ARG A 68 10.99 -12.55 9.27
C ARG A 68 11.75 -11.23 9.45
N LYS A 69 12.75 -10.98 8.59
CA LYS A 69 13.52 -9.72 8.60
C LYS A 69 12.64 -8.51 8.31
N PHE A 70 11.70 -8.64 7.38
CA PHE A 70 10.76 -7.61 7.02
C PHE A 70 9.87 -7.21 8.21
N GLU A 71 9.32 -8.20 8.93
CA GLU A 71 8.51 -7.95 10.13
C GLU A 71 9.32 -7.30 11.26
N ASP A 72 10.59 -7.68 11.43
CA ASP A 72 11.50 -7.02 12.38
C ASP A 72 11.69 -5.55 12.02
N LEU A 73 12.04 -5.25 10.76
CA LEU A 73 12.19 -3.89 10.25
C LEU A 73 10.89 -3.08 10.38
N LYS A 74 9.72 -3.71 10.16
CA LYS A 74 8.40 -3.08 10.29
C LYS A 74 8.11 -2.69 11.74
N ARG A 75 8.37 -3.60 12.68
CA ARG A 75 8.17 -3.35 14.12
C ARG A 75 9.10 -2.25 14.63
N GLU A 76 10.37 -2.29 14.25
CA GLU A 76 11.34 -1.27 14.63
C GLU A 76 10.94 0.11 14.11
N HIS A 77 10.61 0.21 12.82
CA HIS A 77 10.14 1.47 12.23
C HIS A 77 8.87 1.97 12.91
N HIS A 78 7.88 1.10 13.14
CA HIS A 78 6.62 1.50 13.78
C HIS A 78 6.83 2.08 15.18
N LYS A 79 7.69 1.43 15.98
CA LYS A 79 8.06 1.90 17.32
C LYS A 79 8.72 3.27 17.26
N ASN A 80 9.81 3.38 16.51
CA ASN A 80 10.63 4.60 16.46
C ASN A 80 9.85 5.78 15.83
N ALA A 81 9.08 5.52 14.78
CA ALA A 81 8.23 6.53 14.16
C ALA A 81 7.12 6.99 15.11
N GLY A 82 6.52 6.07 15.87
CA GLY A 82 5.50 6.37 16.86
C GLY A 82 5.99 7.36 17.94
N GLU A 83 7.22 7.17 18.43
CA GLU A 83 7.85 8.07 19.40
C GLU A 83 8.04 9.49 18.82
N ILE A 84 8.57 9.61 17.61
CA ILE A 84 8.78 10.91 16.93
C ILE A 84 7.44 11.61 16.66
N ILE A 85 6.46 10.87 16.16
CA ILE A 85 5.10 11.36 15.88
C ILE A 85 4.47 11.94 17.14
N GLU A 86 4.60 11.26 18.27
CA GLU A 86 4.03 11.71 19.54
C GLU A 86 4.68 13.01 20.02
N ILE A 87 6.00 13.14 19.86
CA ILE A 87 6.72 14.39 20.15
C ILE A 87 6.21 15.53 19.26
N ILE A 88 6.06 15.29 17.94
CA ILE A 88 5.50 16.27 17.01
C ILE A 88 4.09 16.70 17.46
N ARG A 89 3.25 15.75 17.85
CA ARG A 89 1.88 16.00 18.33
C ARG A 89 1.89 16.89 19.57
N LEU A 90 2.70 16.56 20.58
CA LEU A 90 2.82 17.34 21.81
C LEU A 90 3.33 18.77 21.53
N LYS A 91 4.33 18.91 20.66
CA LYS A 91 4.87 20.22 20.26
C LYS A 91 3.87 21.06 19.45
N LYS A 92 3.09 20.45 18.57
CA LYS A 92 1.96 21.13 17.90
C LYS A 92 0.91 21.59 18.90
N GLN A 93 0.58 20.79 19.92
CA GLN A 93 -0.33 21.20 20.99
C GLN A 93 0.22 22.37 21.82
N GLU A 94 1.51 22.34 22.15
CA GLU A 94 2.22 23.43 22.82
C GLU A 94 2.14 24.73 22.00
N LEU A 95 2.45 24.66 20.70
CA LEU A 95 2.35 25.78 19.77
C LEU A 95 0.92 26.36 19.71
N MET A 96 -0.10 25.51 19.70
CA MET A 96 -1.50 25.96 19.67
C MET A 96 -1.93 26.60 21.00
N LYS A 97 -1.40 26.14 22.14
CA LYS A 97 -1.68 26.77 23.45
C LYS A 97 -1.12 28.18 23.53
N MET A 98 0.01 28.46 22.87
CA MET A 98 0.64 29.79 22.86
C MET A 98 -0.24 30.87 22.22
N VAL A 99 -1.21 30.51 21.36
CA VAL A 99 -2.17 31.46 20.76
C VAL A 99 -2.96 32.24 21.83
N SER A 100 -3.22 31.63 22.99
CA SER A 100 -3.97 32.27 24.08
C SER A 100 -3.06 32.89 25.16
N SER A 101 -1.73 32.84 25.00
CA SER A 101 -0.78 33.42 25.95
C SER A 101 -0.70 34.95 25.79
N LYS A 102 -0.57 35.69 26.91
CA LYS A 102 -0.39 37.15 26.90
C LYS A 102 0.72 37.56 27.87
N PRO A 103 1.76 38.29 27.43
CA PRO A 103 2.11 38.58 26.03
C PRO A 103 2.62 37.32 25.30
N VAL A 104 2.43 37.25 23.98
CA VAL A 104 3.00 36.17 23.14
C VAL A 104 4.50 36.43 22.98
N ASN A 105 5.32 35.46 23.36
CA ASN A 105 6.76 35.50 23.11
C ASN A 105 7.08 34.92 21.73
N SER A 106 7.38 35.79 20.76
CA SER A 106 7.68 35.38 19.38
C SER A 106 8.87 34.43 19.26
N ASP A 107 9.91 34.60 20.08
CA ASP A 107 11.11 33.74 20.02
C ASP A 107 10.78 32.31 20.47
N GLU A 108 9.91 32.17 21.48
CA GLU A 108 9.43 30.89 21.98
C GLU A 108 8.57 30.17 20.92
N VAL A 109 7.67 30.89 20.25
CA VAL A 109 6.84 30.37 19.14
C VAL A 109 7.73 29.86 18.00
N ILE A 110 8.74 30.64 17.59
CA ILE A 110 9.70 30.24 16.54
C ILE A 110 10.49 29.01 16.97
N SER A 111 10.93 28.94 18.23
CA SER A 111 11.67 27.80 18.76
C SER A 111 10.84 26.52 18.73
N VAL A 112 9.58 26.55 19.17
CA VAL A 112 8.69 25.38 19.11
C VAL A 112 8.42 24.95 17.67
N ALA A 113 8.20 25.89 16.76
CA ALA A 113 8.03 25.59 15.33
C ALA A 113 9.29 24.93 14.73
N TYR A 114 10.48 25.39 15.11
CA TYR A 114 11.74 24.80 14.67
C TYR A 114 11.91 23.35 15.17
N GLU A 115 11.58 23.08 16.44
CA GLU A 115 11.64 21.73 17.01
C GLU A 115 10.66 20.77 16.31
N ILE A 116 9.47 21.24 15.92
CA ILE A 116 8.54 20.46 15.08
C ILE A 116 9.20 20.11 13.74
N GLY A 117 9.81 21.09 13.06
CA GLY A 117 10.50 20.88 11.79
C GLY A 117 11.63 19.86 11.90
N LYS A 118 12.46 19.96 12.95
CA LYS A 118 13.56 19.02 13.22
C LYS A 118 13.05 17.58 13.41
N LYS A 119 11.96 17.41 14.16
CA LYS A 119 11.34 16.10 14.36
C LYS A 119 10.70 15.56 13.08
N GLN A 120 10.13 16.42 12.23
CA GLN A 120 9.67 16.01 10.91
C GLN A 120 10.85 15.49 10.07
N THR A 121 11.98 16.20 10.04
CA THR A 121 13.19 15.72 9.34
C THR A 121 13.65 14.36 9.84
N GLU A 122 13.64 14.14 11.16
CA GLU A 122 13.98 12.86 11.77
C GLU A 122 13.05 11.74 11.29
N LEU A 123 11.74 12.01 11.22
CA LEU A 123 10.74 11.07 10.73
C LEU A 123 10.93 10.72 9.25
N GLU A 124 11.25 11.70 8.40
CA GLU A 124 11.51 11.47 6.97
C GLU A 124 12.75 10.60 6.77
N LEU A 125 13.84 10.88 7.49
CA LEU A 125 15.06 10.09 7.44
C LEU A 125 14.85 8.65 7.94
N LEU A 126 14.08 8.49 9.02
CA LEU A 126 13.71 7.18 9.54
C LEU A 126 12.90 6.37 8.51
N THR A 127 11.95 7.02 7.82
CA THR A 127 11.11 6.41 6.79
C THR A 127 11.93 5.99 5.57
N PHE A 128 12.81 6.88 5.10
CA PHE A 128 13.74 6.57 4.01
C PHE A 128 14.63 5.37 4.35
N ASN A 129 15.24 5.36 5.54
CA ASN A 129 16.12 4.28 5.97
C ASN A 129 15.37 2.95 6.13
N HIS A 130 14.09 2.98 6.56
CA HIS A 130 13.25 1.79 6.63
C HIS A 130 13.07 1.15 5.25
N PHE A 131 12.67 1.92 4.24
CA PHE A 131 12.51 1.40 2.88
C PHE A 131 13.84 0.97 2.25
N LYS A 132 14.93 1.69 2.52
CA LYS A 132 16.28 1.28 2.11
C LYS A 132 16.64 -0.09 2.70
N SER A 133 16.40 -0.30 4.00
CA SER A 133 16.69 -1.57 4.69
C SER A 133 15.84 -2.72 4.15
N ILE A 134 14.57 -2.45 3.80
CA ILE A 134 13.72 -3.45 3.15
C ILE A 134 14.27 -3.81 1.76
N ARG A 135 14.75 -2.82 1.00
CA ARG A 135 15.36 -3.08 -0.32
C ARG A 135 16.63 -3.92 -0.23
N GLU A 136 17.40 -3.79 0.86
CA GLU A 136 18.64 -4.54 1.09
C GLU A 136 18.42 -6.04 1.34
N ILE A 137 17.24 -6.42 1.87
CA ILE A 137 16.91 -7.85 2.05
C ILE A 137 16.41 -8.52 0.76
N CYS A 138 16.13 -7.75 -0.30
CA CYS A 138 15.68 -8.24 -1.61
C CYS A 138 16.84 -8.85 -2.43
N ASP A 139 16.54 -9.90 -3.21
CA ASP A 139 17.38 -10.31 -4.33
C ASP A 139 17.18 -9.41 -5.56
N GLU A 140 17.98 -9.62 -6.62
CA GLU A 140 17.95 -8.77 -7.82
C GLU A 140 16.58 -8.72 -8.51
N LYS A 141 15.82 -9.83 -8.52
CA LYS A 141 14.47 -9.85 -9.12
C LYS A 141 13.47 -9.11 -8.23
N GLN A 142 13.58 -9.28 -6.92
CA GLN A 142 12.74 -8.62 -5.93
C GLN A 142 13.00 -7.11 -5.87
N LYS A 143 14.25 -6.64 -6.04
CA LYS A 143 14.58 -5.21 -6.08
C LYS A 143 13.81 -4.47 -7.16
N SER A 144 13.72 -5.04 -8.37
CA SER A 144 12.95 -4.45 -9.46
C SER A 144 11.46 -4.31 -9.12
N ARG A 145 10.86 -5.34 -8.49
CA ARG A 145 9.46 -5.29 -8.03
C ARG A 145 9.27 -4.27 -6.92
N PHE A 146 10.19 -4.23 -5.96
CA PHE A 146 10.17 -3.28 -4.86
C PHE A 146 10.23 -1.83 -5.37
N ASP A 147 11.15 -1.53 -6.30
CA ASP A 147 11.33 -0.19 -6.84
C ASP A 147 10.07 0.31 -7.57
N ASN A 148 9.36 -0.57 -8.27
CA ASN A 148 8.06 -0.27 -8.89
C ASN A 148 6.99 0.02 -7.83
N VAL A 149 6.85 -0.85 -6.82
CA VAL A 149 5.84 -0.70 -5.76
C VAL A 149 6.04 0.57 -4.95
N ILE A 150 7.28 0.93 -4.61
CA ILE A 150 7.57 2.18 -3.89
C ILE A 150 7.23 3.40 -4.74
N THR A 151 7.46 3.33 -6.05
CA THR A 151 7.09 4.42 -6.97
C THR A 151 5.58 4.61 -7.02
N ASP A 152 4.81 3.52 -7.03
CA ASP A 152 3.34 3.56 -7.04
C ASP A 152 2.75 3.97 -5.68
N LEU A 153 3.41 3.59 -4.59
CA LEU A 153 2.97 3.90 -3.23
C LEU A 153 3.50 5.23 -2.70
N LYS A 154 4.33 5.96 -3.46
CA LYS A 154 4.96 7.21 -3.00
C LYS A 154 3.93 8.21 -2.47
N ASP A 155 2.79 8.36 -3.13
CA ASP A 155 1.77 9.31 -2.71
C ASP A 155 1.10 8.88 -1.39
N MET A 156 0.90 7.57 -1.20
CA MET A 156 0.35 7.02 0.04
C MET A 156 1.34 7.04 1.21
N ILE A 157 2.63 6.88 0.93
CA ILE A 157 3.71 6.96 1.91
C ILE A 157 3.91 8.41 2.36
N MET A 158 3.87 9.37 1.44
CA MET A 158 4.07 10.79 1.70
C MET A 158 2.90 11.46 2.44
N LEU A 159 1.70 10.89 2.39
CA LEU A 159 0.48 11.47 2.98
C LEU A 159 0.20 11.04 4.43
N ARG A 160 1.03 10.21 5.06
CA ARG A 160 0.83 9.86 6.48
C ARG A 160 1.25 10.99 7.41
N GLN A 161 0.40 12.01 7.55
CA GLN A 161 0.25 12.65 8.85
C GLN A 161 -0.68 11.79 9.70
N PRO A 162 -0.26 11.31 10.88
CA PRO A 162 -1.12 10.54 11.75
C PRO A 162 -2.15 11.47 12.39
N ILE A 163 -3.29 11.64 11.74
CA ILE A 163 -4.52 11.99 12.44
C ILE A 163 -5.04 10.67 13.00
N ARG A 164 -4.65 10.33 14.24
CA ARG A 164 -5.47 9.37 14.98
C ARG A 164 -6.80 10.06 15.26
N PRO A 165 -7.95 9.47 14.91
CA PRO A 165 -9.22 9.96 15.44
C PRO A 165 -9.11 9.93 16.96
N GLY A 166 -9.39 11.07 17.58
CA GLY A 166 -9.38 11.18 19.03
C GLY A 166 -10.39 10.21 19.61
N ASN A 167 -9.94 9.39 20.56
CA ASN A 167 -10.81 8.82 21.58
C ASN A 167 -10.97 9.85 22.69
#